data_AF-A0A4Q6GSN2-F1
#
_entry.id   AF-A0A4Q6GSN2-F1
#
_cell.length_a   1.000
_cell.length_b   1.000
_cell.length_c   1.000
_cell.angle_alpha   90.00
_cell.angle_beta   90.00
_cell.angle_gamma   90.00
#
_symmetry.space_group_name_H-M   'P 1'
#
loop_
_entity.id
_entity.type
_entity.pdbx_description
1 polymer ?
#
loop_
_entity_poly.entity_id
_entity_poly.type
_entity_poly.pdbx_seq_one_letter_code
_entity_poly.pdbx_strand_id
1 'polypeptide(L)'
;MAEIIRNYFMPRWRIDRISCVCGWEGASAQMQMELHEEVTDYACPACENTLLIVSHPDMAQVQQAAAEGNAEAQQQLALVEEALALHRKADQ
;
A
#
# COMPACT_ATOMS: atom_id res chain seq x y z
N MET A 1 -0.45 14.82 13.15
CA MET A 1 -0.78 13.40 13.41
C MET A 1 -0.79 12.73 12.05
N ALA A 2 -0.07 11.63 11.87
CA ALA A 2 -0.02 10.94 10.58
C ALA A 2 -1.37 10.31 10.26
N GLU A 3 -1.76 10.31 8.99
CA GLU A 3 -2.96 9.63 8.52
C GLU A 3 -2.66 8.13 8.34
N ILE A 4 -3.57 7.26 8.79
CA ILE A 4 -3.39 5.80 8.72
C ILE A 4 -4.38 5.22 7.71
N ILE A 5 -3.85 4.71 6.60
CA ILE A 5 -4.60 4.03 5.55
C ILE A 5 -4.58 2.52 5.84
N ARG A 6 -5.69 2.03 6.40
CA ARG A 6 -5.84 0.59 6.71
C ARG A 6 -6.15 -0.26 5.49
N ASN A 7 -6.70 0.35 4.44
CA ASN A 7 -7.05 -0.33 3.19
C ASN A 7 -6.15 0.18 2.06
N TYR A 8 -5.16 -0.64 1.70
CA TYR A 8 -4.21 -0.36 0.63
C TYR A 8 -4.88 -0.08 -0.73
N PHE A 9 -6.04 -0.68 -1.01
CA PHE A 9 -6.77 -0.50 -2.26
C PHE A 9 -7.70 0.72 -2.26
N MET A 10 -7.72 1.49 -1.17
CA MET A 10 -8.54 2.70 -1.11
C MET A 10 -8.14 3.66 -2.24
N PRO A 11 -9.10 4.21 -3.00
CA PRO A 11 -8.75 5.06 -4.12
C PRO A 11 -8.10 6.35 -3.63
N ARG A 12 -7.20 6.88 -4.46
CA ARG A 12 -6.60 8.22 -4.36
C ARG A 12 -5.58 8.48 -3.26
N TRP A 13 -5.42 7.66 -2.21
CA TRP A 13 -4.43 7.96 -1.16
C TRP A 13 -2.99 8.12 -1.69
N ARG A 14 -2.65 7.46 -2.81
CA ARG A 14 -1.35 7.61 -3.49
C ARG A 14 -1.14 8.92 -4.23
N ILE A 15 -2.24 9.52 -4.70
CA ILE A 15 -2.22 10.74 -5.54
C ILE A 15 -2.73 11.98 -4.80
N ASP A 16 -3.37 11.79 -3.64
CA ASP A 16 -3.86 12.89 -2.83
C ASP A 16 -2.70 13.74 -2.32
N ARG A 17 -2.93 15.05 -2.18
CA ARG A 17 -1.89 16.00 -1.78
C ARG A 17 -1.92 16.17 -0.28
N ILE A 18 -0.83 15.77 0.37
CA ILE A 18 -0.68 15.87 1.81
C ILE A 18 0.23 17.06 2.11
N SER A 19 -0.24 17.94 2.99
CA SER A 19 0.52 19.07 3.48
C SER A 19 1.23 18.73 4.80
N CYS A 20 2.48 19.14 4.91
CA CYS A 20 3.31 19.00 6.09
C CYS A 20 3.39 20.32 6.85
N VAL A 21 3.58 20.23 8.17
CA VAL A 21 3.79 21.38 9.06
C VAL A 21 5.02 22.22 8.72
N CYS A 22 6.01 21.66 8.01
CA CYS A 22 7.18 22.40 7.53
C CYS A 22 6.89 23.26 6.28
N GLY A 23 5.69 23.17 5.71
CA GLY A 23 5.28 23.88 4.49
C GLY A 23 5.44 23.07 3.20
N TRP A 24 5.94 21.83 3.26
CA TRP A 24 5.99 20.93 2.10
C TRP A 24 4.59 20.39 1.75
N GLU A 25 4.27 20.28 0.46
CA GLU A 25 3.01 19.72 -0.01
C GLU A 25 3.22 18.87 -1.26
N GLY A 26 2.78 17.61 -1.23
CA GLY A 26 2.97 16.68 -2.34
C GLY A 26 2.19 15.39 -2.16
N ALA A 27 2.25 14.54 -3.19
CA ALA A 27 1.66 13.20 -3.16
C ALA A 27 2.59 12.20 -2.47
N SER A 28 2.08 11.03 -2.07
CA SER A 28 2.89 10.00 -1.41
C SER A 28 4.09 9.53 -2.25
N ALA A 29 3.97 9.59 -3.59
CA ALA A 29 5.07 9.30 -4.51
C ALA A 29 6.29 10.24 -4.40
N GLN A 30 6.13 11.42 -3.81
CA GLN A 30 7.21 12.40 -3.58
C GLN A 30 7.75 12.33 -2.14
N MET A 31 7.20 11.45 -1.30
CA MET A 31 7.62 11.26 0.08
C MET A 31 8.74 10.23 0.20
N GLN A 32 9.45 10.27 1.32
CA GLN A 32 10.38 9.20 1.68
C GLN A 32 9.57 7.99 2.15
N MET A 33 9.72 6.88 1.44
CA MET A 33 9.02 5.64 1.73
C MET A 33 9.93 4.73 2.55
N GLU A 34 9.46 4.30 3.72
CA GLU A 34 10.10 3.33 4.59
C GLU A 34 9.23 2.08 4.71
N LEU A 35 9.80 0.93 4.35
CA LEU A 35 9.08 -0.34 4.35
C LEU A 35 9.27 -1.03 5.70
N HIS A 36 8.17 -1.30 6.39
CA HIS A 36 8.13 -2.14 7.59
C HIS A 36 7.47 -3.48 7.27
N GLU A 37 7.38 -4.37 8.26
CA GLU A 37 6.82 -5.71 8.07
C GLU A 37 5.33 -5.66 7.68
N GLU A 38 4.53 -4.87 8.41
CA GLU A 38 3.07 -4.83 8.27
C GLU A 38 2.56 -3.52 7.65
N VAL A 39 3.40 -2.49 7.59
CA VAL A 39 3.03 -1.15 7.12
C VAL A 39 4.14 -0.54 6.28
N THR A 40 3.80 0.43 5.45
CA THR A 40 4.73 1.33 4.79
C THR A 40 4.51 2.74 5.32
N ASP A 41 5.58 3.34 5.82
CA ASP A 41 5.58 4.72 6.31
C ASP A 41 6.02 5.66 5.19
N TYR A 42 5.32 6.79 5.06
CA TYR A 42 5.68 7.87 4.15
C TYR A 42 5.96 9.13 4.96
N ALA A 43 7.22 9.55 4.93
CA ALA A 43 7.72 10.70 5.64
C ALA A 43 8.00 11.88 4.69
N CYS A 44 7.86 13.09 5.23
CA CYS A 44 8.20 14.31 4.51
C CYS A 44 9.68 14.29 4.08
N PRO A 45 10.03 14.58 2.82
CA PRO A 45 11.42 14.64 2.38
C PRO A 45 12.20 15.84 2.94
N ALA A 46 11.50 16.86 3.45
CA ALA A 46 12.13 18.09 3.92
C ALA A 46 12.40 18.11 5.44
N CYS A 47 11.60 17.40 6.24
CA CYS A 47 11.69 17.44 7.70
C CYS A 47 11.53 16.07 8.38
N GLU A 48 11.46 14.99 7.59
CA GLU A 48 11.41 13.59 8.05
C GLU A 48 10.19 13.26 8.93
N ASN A 49 9.23 14.16 9.06
CA ASN A 49 8.01 13.90 9.80
C ASN A 49 7.11 12.90 9.04
N THR A 50 6.70 11.81 9.69
CA THR A 50 5.74 10.84 9.15
C THR A 50 4.39 11.50 8.88
N LEU A 51 3.95 11.42 7.63
CA LEU A 51 2.70 12.02 7.17
C LEU A 51 1.62 10.98 6.94
N LEU A 52 1.99 9.81 6.43
CA LEU A 52 1.08 8.75 6.05
C LEU A 52 1.66 7.40 6.44
N ILE A 53 0.81 6.52 6.95
CA ILE A 53 1.13 5.13 7.28
C ILE A 53 0.13 4.25 6.55
N VAL A 54 0.60 3.30 5.75
CA VAL A 54 -0.26 2.45 4.93
C VAL A 54 -0.08 1.00 5.32
N SER A 55 -1.16 0.35 5.76
CA SER A 55 -1.15 -1.07 6.08
C SER A 55 -1.05 -1.92 4.82
N HIS A 56 -0.20 -2.94 4.85
CA HIS A 56 -0.10 -3.92 3.78
C HIS A 56 -1.41 -4.72 3.65
N PRO A 57 -1.87 -5.01 2.42
CA PRO A 57 -3.10 -5.75 2.23
C PRO A 57 -2.90 -7.22 2.61
N ASP A 58 -3.84 -7.76 3.37
CA ASP A 58 -3.98 -9.20 3.61
C ASP A 58 -4.81 -9.87 2.49
N MET A 59 -4.72 -11.20 2.41
CA MET A 59 -5.36 -11.98 1.35
C MET A 59 -6.88 -11.76 1.24
N ALA A 60 -7.55 -11.45 2.35
CA ALA A 60 -8.98 -11.14 2.35
C ALA A 60 -9.26 -9.81 1.62
N GLN A 61 -8.45 -8.76 1.89
CA GLN A 61 -8.56 -7.48 1.21
C GLN A 61 -8.24 -7.58 -0.29
N VAL A 62 -7.22 -8.36 -0.66
CA VAL A 62 -6.88 -8.57 -2.08
C VAL A 62 -8.05 -9.23 -2.82
N GLN A 63 -8.64 -10.30 -2.27
CA GLN A 63 -9.79 -10.97 -2.89
C GLN A 63 -11.01 -10.06 -2.99
N GLN A 64 -11.29 -9.30 -1.93
CA GLN A 64 -12.42 -8.38 -1.90
C GLN A 64 -12.25 -7.26 -2.95
N ALA A 65 -11.09 -6.62 -2.99
CA ALA A 65 -10.80 -5.57 -3.95
C ALA A 65 -10.78 -6.09 -5.40
N ALA A 66 -10.30 -7.32 -5.61
CA ALA A 66 -10.33 -7.97 -6.92
C ALA A 66 -11.77 -8.25 -7.38
N ALA A 67 -12.64 -8.69 -6.46
CA ALA A 67 -14.07 -8.89 -6.72
C ALA A 67 -14.80 -7.56 -6.99
N GLU A 68 -14.36 -6.46 -6.38
CA GLU A 68 -14.85 -5.10 -6.65
C GLU A 68 -14.33 -4.51 -7.97
N GLY A 69 -13.49 -5.24 -8.72
CA GLY A 69 -12.98 -4.82 -10.02
C GLY A 69 -11.72 -3.94 -9.96
N ASN A 70 -10.99 -3.94 -8.84
CA ASN A 70 -9.70 -3.26 -8.75
C ASN A 70 -8.65 -4.03 -9.57
N ALA A 71 -8.14 -3.42 -10.63
CA ALA A 71 -7.18 -4.06 -11.53
C ALA A 71 -5.88 -4.48 -10.84
N GLU A 72 -5.36 -3.67 -9.92
CA GLU A 72 -4.15 -3.99 -9.15
C GLU A 72 -4.39 -5.23 -8.26
N ALA A 73 -5.52 -5.26 -7.55
CA ALA A 73 -5.89 -6.41 -6.73
C ALA A 73 -6.10 -7.69 -7.55
N GLN A 74 -6.71 -7.59 -8.74
CA GLN A 74 -6.87 -8.74 -9.64
C GLN A 74 -5.52 -9.30 -10.10
N GLN A 75 -4.56 -8.43 -10.44
CA GLN A 75 -3.22 -8.85 -10.81
C GLN A 75 -2.47 -9.47 -9.63
N GLN A 76 -2.55 -8.88 -8.43
CA GLN A 76 -1.94 -9.43 -7.23
C GLN A 76 -2.53 -10.80 -6.87
N LEU A 77 -3.85 -10.96 -6.96
CA LEU A 77 -4.51 -12.24 -6.70
C LEU A 77 -4.01 -13.33 -7.64
N ALA A 78 -3.94 -13.06 -8.95
CA ALA A 78 -3.46 -14.01 -9.94
C ALA A 78 -2.01 -14.46 -9.67
N LEU A 79 -1.13 -13.53 -9.27
CA LEU A 79 0.26 -13.84 -8.91
C LEU A 79 0.35 -14.74 -7.68
N VAL A 80 -0.47 -14.46 -6.64
CA VAL A 80 -0.50 -15.29 -5.44
C VAL A 80 -1.05 -16.68 -5.74
N GLU A 81 -2.12 -16.78 -6.53
CA GLU A 81 -2.69 -18.06 -6.95
C GLU A 81 -1.69 -18.91 -7.74
N GLU A 82 -0.93 -18.30 -8.65
CA GLU A 82 0.14 -18.97 -9.39
C GLU A 82 1.26 -19.44 -8.46
N ALA A 83 1.74 -18.59 -7.55
CA ALA A 83 2.78 -18.95 -6.59
C ALA A 83 2.36 -20.11 -5.67
N LEU A 84 1.11 -20.13 -5.22
CA LEU A 84 0.54 -21.20 -4.42
C LEU A 84 0.43 -22.50 -5.22
N ALA A 85 0.05 -22.43 -6.50
CA ALA A 85 -0.02 -23.59 -7.38
C ALA A 85 1.36 -24.20 -7.65
N LEU A 86 2.41 -23.37 -7.77
CA LEU A 86 3.79 -23.82 -7.90
C LEU A 86 4.29 -24.50 -6.61
N HIS A 87 4.05 -23.90 -5.45
CA HIS A 87 4.44 -24.49 -4.16
C HIS A 87 3.76 -25.84 -3.93
N ARG A 88 2.48 -25.99 -4.30
CA ARG A 88 1.75 -27.26 -4.22
C ARG A 88 2.39 -28.36 -5.08
N LYS A 89 2.96 -28.02 -6.24
CA LYS A 89 3.64 -28.97 -7.13
C LYS A 89 5.04 -29.33 -6.67
N ALA A 90 5.69 -28.50 -5.85
CA ALA A 90 7.03 -28.75 -5.34
C ALA A 90 7.04 -29.69 -4.12
N ASP A 91 5.91 -29.80 -3.41
CA ASP A 91 5.70 -30.69 -2.25
C ASP A 91 5.17 -32.09 -2.65
N GLN A 92 4.87 -32.31 -3.93
CA GLN A 92 4.27 -33.54 -4.47
C GLN A 92 5.27 -34.34 -5.31
#